data_AF-A0A1Q6ECH4-F1
#
_entry.id   AF-A0A1Q6ECH4-F1
#
_cell.length_a   1.000
_cell.length_b   1.000
_cell.length_c   1.000
_cell.angle_alpha   90.00
_cell.angle_beta   90.00
_cell.angle_gamma   90.00
#
_symmetry.space_group_name_H-M   'P 1'
#
loop_
_entity.id
_entity.type
_entity.pdbx_description
1 polymer ?
#
loop_
_entity_poly.entity_id
_entity_poly.type
_entity_poly.pdbx_seq_one_letter_code
_entity_poly.pdbx_strand_id
1 'polypeptide(L)'
;MEAESIKAQYFRQQLEKGIRDIFEAQRAIATERIYQSGHDRIREKRGGSTLQGRSGVLLEALTNPRYHITPDGEGIRTETTLPTYIRFLDMKRHGNYQIYNRQIWGILYCETMINVKYEFQDWLDRHFPELLQQFNNQLKQ
;
A
#
# COMPACT_ATOMS: atom_id res chain seq x y z
N MET A 1 7.41 -14.80 -23.14
CA MET A 1 7.16 -14.08 -21.87
C MET A 1 8.43 -14.21 -21.08
N GLU A 2 9.23 -13.15 -20.98
CA GLU A 2 10.47 -13.22 -20.18
C GLU A 2 10.10 -13.48 -18.73
N ALA A 3 10.80 -14.43 -18.10
CA ALA A 3 10.63 -14.71 -16.68
C ALA A 3 10.91 -13.41 -15.92
N GLU A 4 9.94 -12.94 -15.14
CA GLU A 4 10.13 -11.75 -14.34
C GLU A 4 11.29 -11.95 -13.36
N SER A 5 12.25 -11.02 -13.39
CA SER A 5 13.41 -11.05 -12.51
C SER A 5 12.99 -11.19 -11.04
N ILE A 6 13.73 -11.98 -10.27
CA ILE A 6 13.49 -12.21 -8.83
C ILE A 6 13.38 -10.86 -8.07
N LYS A 7 14.19 -9.86 -8.46
CA LYS A 7 14.13 -8.51 -7.89
C LYS A 7 12.81 -7.82 -8.20
N ALA A 8 12.32 -7.95 -9.43
CA ALA A 8 11.03 -7.39 -9.84
C ALA A 8 9.88 -8.07 -9.08
N GLN A 9 9.90 -9.40 -8.93
CA GLN A 9 8.92 -10.10 -8.10
C GLN A 9 8.87 -9.57 -6.66
N TYR A 10 10.03 -9.36 -6.04
CA TYR A 10 10.13 -8.76 -4.71
C TYR A 10 9.57 -7.34 -4.65
N PHE A 11 10.02 -6.45 -5.54
CA PHE A 11 9.54 -5.07 -5.57
C PHE A 11 8.03 -4.99 -5.81
N ARG A 12 7.49 -5.89 -6.64
CA ARG A 12 6.04 -5.96 -6.89
C ARG A 12 5.29 -6.27 -5.61
N GLN A 13 5.72 -7.29 -4.88
CA GLN A 13 5.06 -7.70 -3.64
C GLN A 13 5.09 -6.59 -2.59
N GLN A 14 6.24 -5.93 -2.41
CA GLN A 14 6.35 -4.83 -1.45
C GLN A 14 5.46 -3.65 -1.83
N LEU A 15 5.49 -3.22 -3.10
CA LEU A 15 4.66 -2.12 -3.57
C LEU A 15 3.17 -2.46 -3.49
N GLU A 16 2.79 -3.68 -3.87
CA GLU A 16 1.42 -4.14 -3.78
C GLU A 16 0.91 -4.14 -2.33
N LYS A 17 1.71 -4.66 -1.40
CA LYS A 17 1.40 -4.60 0.03
C LYS A 17 1.23 -3.16 0.50
N GLY A 18 2.17 -2.27 0.17
CA GLY A 18 2.13 -0.86 0.57
C GLY A 18 0.87 -0.12 0.08
N ILE A 19 0.49 -0.32 -1.18
CA ILE A 19 -0.74 0.29 -1.75
C ILE A 19 -1.98 -0.24 -1.04
N ARG A 20 -2.07 -1.57 -0.84
CA ARG A 20 -3.21 -2.20 -0.15
C ARG A 20 -3.34 -1.66 1.27
N ASP A 21 -2.23 -1.60 2.01
CA ASP A 21 -2.17 -1.05 3.36
C ASP A 21 -2.67 0.41 3.40
N ILE A 22 -2.30 1.24 2.41
CA ILE A 22 -2.79 2.63 2.31
C ILE A 22 -4.30 2.68 2.15
N PHE A 23 -4.87 1.87 1.25
CA PHE A 23 -6.31 1.85 1.01
C PHE A 23 -7.07 1.29 2.21
N GLU A 24 -6.54 0.27 2.88
CA GLU A 24 -7.13 -0.27 4.11
C GLU A 24 -7.13 0.75 5.24
N ALA A 25 -6.02 1.46 5.45
CA ALA A 25 -5.94 2.53 6.44
C ALA A 25 -6.95 3.64 6.14
N GLN A 26 -7.08 4.03 4.87
CA GLN A 26 -8.06 5.02 4.42
C GLN A 26 -9.51 4.54 4.62
N ARG A 27 -9.78 3.26 4.31
CA ARG A 27 -11.08 2.65 4.56
C ARG A 27 -11.42 2.66 6.05
N ALA A 28 -10.51 2.25 6.91
CA ALA A 28 -10.70 2.24 8.36
C ALA A 28 -10.97 3.64 8.94
N ILE A 29 -10.32 4.68 8.39
CA ILE A 29 -10.64 6.07 8.75
C ILE A 29 -12.08 6.40 8.33
N ALA A 30 -12.48 6.01 7.12
CA ALA A 30 -13.79 6.35 6.59
C ALA A 30 -14.95 5.60 7.29
N THR A 31 -14.76 4.31 7.58
CA THR A 31 -15.78 3.41 8.15
C THR A 31 -15.79 3.35 9.66
N GLU A 32 -14.66 3.56 10.32
CA GLU A 32 -14.53 3.29 11.75
C GLU A 32 -13.90 4.47 12.51
N ARG A 33 -13.44 5.50 11.79
CA ARG A 33 -12.67 6.62 12.35
C ARG A 33 -11.45 6.14 13.12
N ILE A 34 -10.85 5.05 12.65
CA ILE A 34 -9.58 4.53 13.17
C ILE A 34 -8.46 5.19 12.40
N TYR A 35 -7.68 5.98 13.11
CA TYR A 35 -6.51 6.66 12.57
C TYR A 35 -5.28 5.83 12.87
N GLN A 36 -4.43 5.64 11.87
CA GLN A 36 -3.14 4.97 12.04
C GLN A 36 -2.01 6.01 12.03
N SER A 37 -0.97 5.82 12.82
CA SER A 37 0.16 6.72 12.76
C SER A 37 1.48 6.16 13.26
N GLY A 38 2.58 6.76 12.76
CA GLY A 38 3.93 6.36 13.13
C GLY A 38 4.37 5.09 12.38
N HIS A 39 5.64 4.74 12.55
CA HIS A 39 6.21 3.50 12.03
C HIS A 39 5.50 2.28 12.63
N ASP A 40 5.15 2.34 13.92
CA ASP A 40 4.46 1.25 14.64
C ASP A 40 2.96 1.13 14.34
N ARG A 41 2.44 1.88 13.37
CA ARG A 41 1.02 1.89 12.94
C ARG A 41 0.03 1.98 14.12
N ILE A 42 0.30 2.86 15.09
CA ILE A 42 -0.53 3.04 16.28
C ILE A 42 -1.96 3.42 15.85
N ARG A 43 -2.94 2.60 16.25
CA ARG A 43 -4.37 2.75 15.91
C ARG A 43 -5.10 3.51 17.00
N GLU A 44 -5.65 4.67 16.67
CA GLU A 44 -6.49 5.47 17.54
C GLU A 44 -7.92 5.55 17.00
N LYS A 45 -8.89 5.05 17.77
CA LYS A 45 -10.32 5.24 17.47
C LYS A 45 -10.78 6.59 18.01
N ARG A 46 -11.31 7.45 17.13
CA ARG A 46 -11.80 8.79 17.54
C ARG A 46 -13.32 8.83 17.59
N GLY A 47 -13.86 9.51 18.60
CA GLY A 47 -15.30 9.77 18.72
C GLY A 47 -15.86 10.66 17.59
N GLY A 48 -17.14 10.49 17.31
CA GLY A 48 -17.90 11.24 16.30
C GLY A 48 -18.70 10.33 15.37
N SER A 49 -19.60 10.91 14.56
CA SER A 49 -20.38 10.16 13.57
C SER A 49 -19.48 9.61 12.46
N THR A 50 -19.64 8.34 12.11
CA THR A 50 -19.02 7.73 10.93
C THR A 50 -19.35 8.53 9.67
N LEU A 51 -18.50 8.47 8.65
CA LEU A 51 -18.80 9.09 7.35
C LEU A 51 -19.91 8.32 6.63
N GLN A 52 -21.15 8.46 7.09
CA GLN A 52 -22.31 8.25 6.23
C GLN A 52 -22.38 9.44 5.26
N GLY A 53 -21.47 9.44 4.28
CA GLY A 53 -21.51 10.37 3.16
C GLY A 53 -22.71 10.04 2.27
N ARG A 54 -23.53 11.05 1.96
CA ARG A 54 -24.78 10.96 1.20
C ARG A 54 -24.70 10.24 -0.16
N SER A 55 -23.52 9.97 -0.71
CA SER A 55 -23.34 9.43 -2.08
C SER A 55 -22.62 8.08 -2.19
N GLY A 56 -22.04 7.51 -1.13
CA GLY A 56 -21.36 6.19 -1.19
C GLY A 56 -20.08 6.11 -2.05
N VAL A 57 -19.86 7.06 -2.98
CA VAL A 57 -18.75 7.08 -3.96
C VAL A 57 -17.37 6.93 -3.33
N LEU A 58 -17.14 7.57 -2.18
CA LEU A 58 -15.86 7.42 -1.47
C LEU A 58 -15.67 5.98 -0.98
N LEU A 59 -16.70 5.41 -0.36
CA LEU A 59 -16.63 4.06 0.17
C LEU A 59 -16.41 3.06 -0.98
N GLU A 60 -17.10 3.26 -2.10
CA GLU A 60 -16.92 2.46 -3.31
C GLU A 60 -15.48 2.54 -3.86
N ALA A 61 -14.90 3.75 -3.94
CA ALA A 61 -13.53 3.94 -4.41
C ALA A 61 -12.47 3.34 -3.46
N LEU A 62 -12.76 3.24 -2.16
CA LEU A 62 -11.88 2.61 -1.17
C LEU A 62 -12.06 1.09 -1.10
N THR A 63 -13.26 0.58 -1.35
CA THR A 63 -13.55 -0.86 -1.41
C THR A 63 -13.01 -1.46 -2.70
N ASN A 64 -13.07 -0.72 -3.80
CA ASN A 64 -12.59 -1.13 -5.12
C ASN A 64 -11.48 -0.19 -5.60
N PRO A 65 -10.29 -0.22 -4.96
CA PRO A 65 -9.18 0.65 -5.31
C PRO A 65 -8.69 0.35 -6.72
N ARG A 66 -8.51 1.39 -7.54
CA ARG A 66 -7.94 1.29 -8.88
C ARG A 66 -6.46 1.62 -8.83
N TYR A 67 -5.64 0.58 -8.92
CA TYR A 67 -4.19 0.70 -9.04
C TYR A 67 -3.66 -0.29 -10.09
N HIS A 68 -2.54 0.06 -10.70
CA HIS A 68 -1.82 -0.78 -11.67
C HIS A 68 -0.37 -0.86 -11.24
N ILE A 69 0.19 -2.06 -11.32
CA ILE A 69 1.60 -2.31 -11.08
C ILE A 69 2.15 -2.96 -12.34
N THR A 70 3.06 -2.27 -13.01
CA THR A 70 3.61 -2.70 -14.29
C THR A 70 5.13 -2.74 -14.22
N PRO A 71 5.77 -3.74 -14.85
CA PRO A 71 7.21 -3.70 -15.06
C PRO A 71 7.55 -2.53 -15.99
N ASP A 72 8.60 -1.79 -15.66
CA ASP A 72 9.09 -0.64 -16.42
C ASP A 72 10.58 -0.83 -16.67
N GLY A 73 10.92 -1.69 -17.65
CA GLY A 73 12.27 -2.00 -18.13
C GLY A 73 13.28 -2.42 -17.07
N GLU A 74 13.74 -1.47 -16.26
CA GLU A 74 14.70 -1.60 -15.17
C GLU A 74 14.05 -1.78 -13.79
N GLY A 75 12.74 -1.61 -13.66
CA GLY A 75 12.08 -1.64 -12.36
C GLY A 75 10.58 -1.91 -12.40
N ILE A 76 9.90 -1.44 -11.37
CA ILE A 76 8.45 -1.57 -11.24
C ILE A 76 7.84 -0.20 -11.02
N ARG A 77 6.84 0.09 -11.85
CA ARG A 77 6.04 1.30 -11.77
C ARG A 77 4.68 0.98 -11.16
N THR A 78 4.27 1.83 -10.24
CA THR A 78 2.94 1.76 -9.62
C THR A 78 2.18 3.04 -9.94
N GLU A 79 0.95 2.88 -10.39
CA GLU A 79 0.00 3.98 -10.61
C GLU A 79 -1.27 3.72 -9.81
N THR A 80 -1.76 4.73 -9.08
CA THR A 80 -2.95 4.57 -8.24
C THR A 80 -3.79 5.84 -8.22
N THR A 81 -5.12 5.67 -8.21
CA THR A 81 -6.06 6.78 -8.02
C THR A 81 -6.48 6.85 -6.56
N LEU A 82 -5.95 7.84 -5.82
CA LEU A 82 -6.24 8.01 -4.40
C LEU A 82 -7.39 9.00 -4.16
N PRO A 83 -8.45 8.62 -3.42
CA PRO A 83 -9.55 9.52 -3.12
C PRO A 83 -9.10 10.77 -2.35
N THR A 84 -9.35 11.94 -2.92
CA THR A 84 -9.08 13.24 -2.29
C THR A 84 -10.04 13.58 -1.16
N TYR A 85 -11.24 12.96 -1.10
CA TYR A 85 -12.27 13.34 -0.12
C TYR A 85 -11.86 13.10 1.34
N ILE A 86 -11.12 12.03 1.64
CA ILE A 86 -10.54 11.82 2.98
C ILE A 86 -9.62 12.98 3.37
N ARG A 87 -8.94 13.58 2.38
CA ARG A 87 -8.05 14.72 2.60
C ARG A 87 -8.83 15.91 3.17
N PHE A 88 -10.07 16.15 2.78
CA PHE A 88 -10.85 17.27 3.29
C PHE A 88 -11.32 17.13 4.76
N LEU A 89 -11.51 15.91 5.25
CA LEU A 89 -12.04 15.67 6.61
C LEU A 89 -11.01 15.93 7.71
N ASP A 90 -9.75 15.57 7.46
CA ASP A 90 -8.65 15.92 8.37
C ASP A 90 -8.27 17.40 8.25
N MET A 91 -8.39 17.98 7.05
CA MET A 91 -8.22 19.43 6.75
C MET A 91 -9.06 20.31 7.66
N LYS A 92 -10.35 19.99 7.76
CA LYS A 92 -11.32 20.79 8.51
C LYS A 92 -11.02 20.81 10.01
N ARG A 93 -10.31 19.80 10.53
CA ARG A 93 -10.17 19.59 11.98
C ARG A 93 -8.81 20.03 12.53
N HIS A 94 -7.73 19.90 11.76
CA HIS A 94 -6.38 20.20 12.25
C HIS A 94 -5.76 21.48 11.69
N GLY A 95 -6.36 22.11 10.68
CA GLY A 95 -5.82 23.34 10.07
C GLY A 95 -4.42 23.19 9.45
N ASN A 96 -3.86 21.97 9.43
CA ASN A 96 -2.51 21.65 8.99
C ASN A 96 -2.56 20.74 7.77
N TYR A 97 -2.09 21.26 6.65
CA TYR A 97 -2.13 20.62 5.34
C TYR A 97 -1.14 19.45 5.18
N GLN A 98 -0.27 19.16 6.17
CA GLN A 98 0.76 18.12 6.09
C GLN A 98 0.26 16.72 6.53
N ILE A 99 -0.93 16.63 7.12
CA ILE A 99 -1.43 15.39 7.75
C ILE A 99 -1.87 14.35 6.70
N TYR A 100 -2.12 14.75 5.44
CA TYR A 100 -2.46 13.85 4.31
C TYR A 100 -1.33 12.93 3.89
N ASN A 101 -0.10 13.43 4.01
CA ASN A 101 1.06 12.60 3.83
C ASN A 101 1.15 11.58 4.95
N ARG A 102 0.45 11.64 6.09
CA ARG A 102 0.77 10.74 7.20
C ARG A 102 0.60 9.24 6.91
N GLN A 103 -0.49 8.82 6.23
CA GLN A 103 -0.64 7.39 5.86
C GLN A 103 0.28 7.01 4.71
N ILE A 104 0.37 7.85 3.68
CA ILE A 104 1.23 7.59 2.52
C ILE A 104 2.71 7.61 2.95
N TRP A 105 3.12 8.58 3.73
CA TRP A 105 4.45 8.72 4.33
C TRP A 105 4.74 7.59 5.30
N GLY A 106 3.83 7.30 6.24
CA GLY A 106 4.00 6.22 7.20
C GLY A 106 4.15 4.86 6.53
N ILE A 107 3.28 4.54 5.56
CA ILE A 107 3.22 3.21 4.94
C ILE A 107 4.18 3.11 3.74
N LEU A 108 4.19 4.09 2.83
CA LEU A 108 5.05 4.04 1.64
C LEU A 108 6.49 4.38 2.00
N TYR A 109 6.73 5.55 2.59
CA TYR A 109 8.10 6.06 2.78
C TYR A 109 8.79 5.46 4.02
N CYS A 110 8.07 5.31 5.12
CA CYS A 110 8.63 4.82 6.39
C CYS A 110 8.55 3.30 6.58
N GLU A 111 7.86 2.57 5.71
CA GLU A 111 7.79 1.10 5.80
C GLU A 111 8.14 0.48 4.44
N THR A 112 7.27 0.64 3.43
CA THR A 112 7.43 -0.04 2.13
C THR A 112 8.81 0.22 1.50
N MET A 113 9.26 1.48 1.44
CA MET A 113 10.58 1.83 0.89
C MET A 113 11.75 1.34 1.76
N ILE A 114 11.58 1.28 3.08
CA ILE A 114 12.59 0.73 4.00
C ILE A 114 12.71 -0.77 3.76
N ASN A 115 11.58 -1.47 3.70
CA ASN A 115 11.51 -2.90 3.45
C ASN A 115 12.14 -3.22 2.09
N VAL A 116 11.75 -2.50 1.04
CA VAL A 116 12.36 -2.58 -0.30
C VAL A 116 13.89 -2.49 -0.25
N LYS A 117 14.44 -1.62 0.61
CA LYS A 117 15.89 -1.42 0.71
C LYS A 117 16.60 -2.49 1.54
N TYR A 118 16.00 -2.98 2.63
CA TYR A 118 16.71 -3.77 3.64
C TYR A 118 16.24 -5.22 3.77
N GLU A 119 14.99 -5.54 3.43
CA GLU A 119 14.39 -6.86 3.67
C GLU A 119 14.52 -7.84 2.49
N PHE A 120 15.24 -7.46 1.42
CA PHE A 120 15.36 -8.31 0.23
C PHE A 120 16.04 -9.65 0.53
N GLN A 121 17.08 -9.64 1.38
CA GLN A 121 17.79 -10.86 1.75
C GLN A 121 16.88 -11.83 2.51
N ASP A 122 16.20 -11.34 3.56
CA ASP A 122 15.26 -12.15 4.35
C ASP A 122 14.12 -12.69 3.49
N TRP A 123 13.65 -11.89 2.52
CA TRP A 123 12.64 -12.32 1.57
C TRP A 123 13.16 -13.43 0.65
N LEU A 124 14.37 -13.28 0.12
CA LEU A 124 15.01 -14.28 -0.73
C LEU A 124 15.15 -15.60 0.01
N ASP A 125 15.67 -15.60 1.24
CA ASP A 125 15.90 -16.83 2.00
C ASP A 125 14.59 -17.60 2.25
N ARG A 126 13.48 -16.89 2.47
CA ARG A 126 12.15 -17.49 2.65
C ARG A 126 11.59 -18.09 1.35
N HIS A 127 11.78 -17.41 0.22
CA HIS A 127 11.20 -17.81 -1.07
C HIS A 127 12.15 -18.64 -1.94
N PHE A 128 13.40 -18.81 -1.53
CA PHE A 128 14.42 -19.55 -2.26
C PHE A 128 13.98 -20.96 -2.67
N PRO A 129 13.32 -21.77 -1.81
CA PRO A 129 12.86 -23.10 -2.19
C PRO A 129 11.85 -23.07 -3.36
N GLU A 130 10.94 -22.11 -3.36
CA GLU A 130 9.91 -21.94 -4.40
C GLU A 130 10.53 -21.44 -5.71
N LEU A 131 11.45 -20.48 -5.61
CA LEU A 131 12.20 -19.97 -6.77
C LEU A 131 13.04 -21.06 -7.44
N LEU A 132 13.68 -21.93 -6.65
CA LEU A 132 14.40 -23.09 -7.17
C LEU A 132 13.48 -24.08 -7.90
N GLN A 133 12.28 -24.32 -7.37
CA GLN A 133 11.29 -25.17 -8.05
C GLN A 133 10.83 -24.54 -9.38
N GLN A 134 10.56 -23.24 -9.39
CA GLN A 134 10.19 -22.52 -10.62
C GLN A 134 11.30 -22.59 -11.67
N PHE A 135 12.55 -22.37 -11.26
CA PHE A 135 13.71 -22.47 -12.13
C PHE A 135 13.88 -23.88 -12.72
N ASN A 136 13.77 -24.90 -11.87
CA ASN A 136 13.84 -26.30 -12.31
C ASN A 136 12.70 -26.70 -13.26
N ASN A 137 11.51 -26.12 -13.11
CA ASN A 137 10.38 -26.35 -14.00
C ASN A 137 10.55 -25.65 -15.35
N GLN A 138 11.19 -24.47 -15.38
CA GLN A 138 11.54 -23.77 -16.62
C GLN A 138 12.58 -24.53 -17.45
N LEU A 139 13.54 -25.22 -16.79
CA LEU A 139 14.54 -26.05 -17.49
C LEU A 139 13.97 -27.34 -18.11
N LYS A 140 12.77 -27.76 -17.70
CA LYS A 140 12.10 -28.98 -18.20
C LYS A 140 11.14 -28.72 -19.36
N GLN A 141 10.89 -27.46 -19.71
CA GLN A 141 10.10 -27.04 -20.87
C GLN A 141 11.02 -26.70 -22.04
#